data_AF-A0A8H9H1E7-F1
#
_entry.id   AF-A0A8H9H1E7-F1
#
_cell.length_a   1.000
_cell.length_b   1.000
_cell.length_c   1.000
_cell.angle_alpha   90.00
_cell.angle_beta   90.00
_cell.angle_gamma   90.00
#
_symmetry.space_group_name_H-M   'P 1'
#
loop_
_entity.id
_entity.type
_entity.pdbx_description
1 polymer ?
#
loop_
_entity_poly.entity_id
_entity_poly.type
_entity_poly.pdbx_seq_one_letter_code
_entity_poly.pdbx_strand_id
1 'polypeptide(L)'
;MLLAHGVGGRQDLPIPFSAVLIGAALALLVSFVALGALWKEPRLGGDSPGARSLPAAVQTAMSAPAWRWVWRIAGLVAAAYFCIGLIFGPDQADNPTAGAFYVLFWVGLVPLSLLFGPVWRRLNPLRTLHLLACRGLGRDPELGLRPLPPGVGYWPACAGLFAFVWLELVAPERATLPVIGAWLAAYAVLTLAGAVVFGSRWFDHGDPFEVYSGLVGRLAPAARRGDGVVAWRNSLDGMAGLRPAPGQTTLVVVLLGSTMYDSLSNAPVWVRFVQESAVPAPVTGTAGLVIVIALVLAAYRTATALAGRWGAARPGTTAGEIAHSIVPIAVGYIVAHYYTLFLLEGQRTIALLSDPLDTGADWLGTAGWTIQALGTTPAGVATLQVTVIVIGHVLGTVLAHDRALALFPRRTAVLGQIPLLVLMVVYTVVGLLLLFAA
;
A
#
# COMPACT_ATOMS: atom_id res chain seq x y z
N MET A 1 43.78 -1.28 -9.52
CA MET A 1 42.50 -2.00 -9.32
C MET A 1 41.36 -1.01 -9.51
N LEU A 2 41.01 -0.74 -10.77
CA LEU A 2 39.75 -0.12 -11.17
C LEU A 2 38.89 -1.25 -11.73
N LEU A 3 37.73 -1.54 -11.15
CA LEU A 3 36.58 -2.24 -11.76
C LEU A 3 35.52 -2.50 -10.67
N ALA A 4 34.67 -1.49 -10.43
CA ALA A 4 33.37 -1.64 -9.74
C ALA A 4 32.48 -0.38 -9.91
N HIS A 5 32.60 0.37 -11.01
CA HIS A 5 31.67 1.48 -11.31
C HIS A 5 30.42 0.94 -12.04
N GLY A 6 29.70 0.05 -11.36
CA GLY A 6 28.47 -0.57 -11.84
C GLY A 6 27.23 -0.04 -11.12
N VAL A 7 27.10 1.27 -10.97
CA VAL A 7 25.82 1.92 -10.66
C VAL A 7 25.80 3.25 -11.41
N GLY A 8 25.37 3.22 -12.67
CA GLY A 8 24.86 4.45 -13.29
C GLY A 8 23.69 4.92 -12.43
N GLY A 9 23.70 6.18 -11.99
CA GLY A 9 22.54 6.74 -11.32
C GLY A 9 21.32 6.62 -12.23
N ARG A 10 20.11 6.59 -11.65
CA ARG A 10 18.83 6.62 -12.38
C ARG A 10 18.65 7.81 -13.33
N GLN A 11 19.63 8.70 -13.43
CA GLN A 11 19.73 9.75 -14.44
C GLN A 11 20.08 9.22 -15.84
N ASP A 12 20.60 7.99 -15.97
CA ASP A 12 20.88 7.32 -17.26
C ASP A 12 19.69 6.49 -17.77
N LEU A 13 18.45 6.90 -17.48
CA LEU A 13 17.29 6.27 -18.10
C LEU A 13 17.30 6.62 -19.60
N PRO A 14 17.12 5.65 -20.50
CA PRO A 14 17.18 5.88 -21.95
C PRO A 14 16.03 6.74 -22.50
N ILE A 15 15.14 7.22 -21.62
CA ILE A 15 13.98 8.03 -21.98
C ILE A 15 14.23 9.47 -21.51
N PRO A 16 14.24 10.46 -22.43
CA PRO A 16 14.38 11.85 -22.05
C PRO A 16 13.32 12.27 -21.04
N PHE A 17 13.73 12.89 -19.93
CA PHE A 17 12.82 13.34 -18.86
C PHE A 17 11.69 14.23 -19.38
N SER A 18 11.99 15.13 -20.32
CA SER A 18 10.99 15.98 -20.97
C SER A 18 9.93 15.18 -21.72
N ALA A 19 10.32 14.10 -22.41
CA ALA A 19 9.39 13.24 -23.12
C ALA A 19 8.47 12.49 -22.15
N VAL A 20 8.99 12.03 -21.01
CA VAL A 20 8.19 11.38 -19.96
C VAL A 20 7.17 12.35 -19.36
N LEU A 21 7.58 13.57 -19.01
CA LEU A 21 6.68 14.58 -18.48
C LEU A 21 5.58 14.96 -19.48
N ILE A 22 5.94 15.20 -20.74
CA ILE A 22 4.98 15.55 -21.79
C ILE A 22 4.02 14.39 -22.03
N GLY A 23 4.54 13.16 -22.13
CA GLY A 23 3.73 11.96 -22.34
C GLY A 23 2.74 11.71 -21.20
N ALA A 24 3.17 11.85 -19.95
CA ALA A 24 2.30 11.71 -18.78
C ALA A 24 1.23 12.81 -18.72
N ALA A 25 1.60 14.08 -18.96
CA ALA A 25 0.65 15.19 -19.01
C ALA A 25 -0.38 15.01 -20.13
N LEU A 26 0.05 14.58 -21.32
CA LEU A 26 -0.84 14.29 -22.44
C LEU A 26 -1.78 13.12 -22.12
N ALA A 27 -1.27 12.04 -21.55
CA ALA A 27 -2.09 10.88 -21.16
C ALA A 27 -3.21 11.29 -20.20
N LEU A 28 -2.92 12.14 -19.20
CA LEU A 28 -3.92 12.65 -18.26
C LEU A 28 -4.92 13.61 -18.91
N LEU A 29 -4.43 14.53 -19.75
CA LEU A 29 -5.29 15.48 -20.45
C LEU A 29 -6.28 14.74 -21.38
N VAL A 30 -5.76 13.80 -22.19
CA VAL A 30 -6.57 12.97 -23.09
C VAL A 30 -7.56 12.14 -22.29
N SER A 31 -7.13 11.51 -21.19
CA SER A 31 -8.02 10.73 -20.33
C SER A 31 -9.14 11.58 -19.75
N PHE A 32 -8.85 12.80 -19.29
CA PHE A 32 -9.84 13.71 -18.74
C PHE A 32 -10.86 14.15 -19.80
N VAL A 33 -10.38 14.52 -21.00
CA VAL A 33 -11.25 14.89 -22.13
C VAL A 33 -12.13 13.71 -22.55
N ALA A 34 -11.54 12.51 -22.66
CA ALA A 34 -12.27 11.30 -23.00
C ALA A 34 -13.34 10.95 -21.97
N LEU A 35 -13.02 11.08 -20.67
CA LEU A 35 -13.99 10.88 -19.59
C LEU A 35 -15.14 11.88 -19.68
N GLY A 36 -14.86 13.18 -19.82
CA GLY A 36 -15.90 14.20 -19.97
C GLY A 36 -16.79 13.99 -21.20
N ALA A 37 -16.26 13.43 -22.28
CA ALA A 37 -17.01 13.16 -23.51
C ALA A 37 -17.82 11.85 -23.46
N LEU A 38 -17.24 10.77 -22.91
CA LEU A 38 -17.77 9.39 -23.00
C LEU A 38 -18.45 8.89 -21.72
N TRP A 39 -18.16 9.51 -20.59
CA TRP A 39 -18.60 9.09 -19.25
C TRP A 39 -19.41 10.21 -18.58
N LYS A 40 -20.67 10.39 -19.00
CA LYS A 40 -21.49 11.53 -18.56
C LYS A 40 -22.33 11.29 -17.30
N GLU A 41 -22.44 10.03 -16.88
CA GLU A 41 -23.24 9.61 -15.72
C GLU A 41 -22.42 8.66 -14.86
N PRO A 42 -22.64 8.61 -13.53
CA PRO A 42 -21.97 7.65 -12.66
C PRO A 42 -22.29 6.22 -13.09
N ARG A 43 -21.26 5.39 -13.24
CA ARG A 43 -21.35 3.99 -13.64
C ARG A 43 -20.73 3.03 -12.62
N LEU A 44 -19.89 3.51 -11.70
CA LEU A 44 -19.25 2.67 -10.68
C LEU A 44 -20.01 2.74 -9.34
N GLY A 45 -19.75 1.77 -8.46
CA GLY A 45 -20.22 1.80 -7.07
C GLY A 45 -21.51 1.03 -6.79
N GLY A 46 -22.00 0.23 -7.74
CA GLY A 46 -23.02 -0.78 -7.50
C GLY A 46 -22.40 -2.16 -7.21
N ASP A 47 -23.01 -2.94 -6.31
CA ASP A 47 -22.79 -4.39 -6.25
C ASP A 47 -23.33 -4.98 -7.55
N SER A 48 -22.52 -5.00 -8.61
CA SER A 48 -22.91 -5.40 -9.98
C SER A 48 -23.68 -6.73 -9.96
N PRO A 49 -25.03 -6.72 -9.99
CA PRO A 49 -25.84 -7.92 -9.70
C PRO A 49 -25.63 -8.98 -10.78
N GLY A 50 -25.35 -8.52 -12.01
CA GLY A 50 -25.09 -9.34 -13.19
C GLY A 50 -23.63 -9.77 -13.39
N ALA A 51 -22.71 -9.47 -12.46
CA ALA A 51 -21.32 -9.93 -12.62
C ALA A 51 -21.25 -11.48 -12.61
N ARG A 52 -20.32 -12.04 -13.37
CA ARG A 52 -20.25 -13.48 -13.58
C ARG A 52 -19.68 -14.19 -12.36
N SER A 53 -20.42 -15.14 -11.79
CA SER A 53 -19.94 -15.99 -10.71
C SER A 53 -18.73 -16.83 -11.13
N LEU A 54 -17.82 -17.11 -10.20
CA LEU A 54 -16.75 -18.08 -10.43
C LEU A 54 -17.32 -19.49 -10.66
N PRO A 55 -16.56 -20.40 -11.29
CA PRO A 55 -16.99 -21.78 -11.46
C PRO A 55 -17.44 -22.42 -10.13
N ALA A 56 -18.49 -23.26 -10.17
CA ALA A 56 -19.08 -23.84 -8.96
C ALA A 56 -18.05 -24.60 -8.09
N ALA A 57 -17.11 -25.33 -8.71
CA ALA A 57 -16.03 -26.01 -7.99
C ALA A 57 -15.17 -25.04 -7.15
N VAL A 58 -14.83 -23.87 -7.72
CA VAL A 58 -14.05 -22.83 -7.04
C VAL A 58 -14.86 -22.22 -5.90
N GLN A 59 -16.16 -21.96 -6.12
CA GLN A 59 -17.05 -21.46 -5.07
C GLN A 59 -17.15 -22.43 -3.90
N THR A 60 -17.37 -23.72 -4.17
CA THR A 60 -17.45 -24.78 -3.15
C THR A 60 -16.14 -24.83 -2.36
N ALA A 61 -15.00 -24.87 -3.03
CA ALA A 61 -13.69 -24.86 -2.39
C ALA A 61 -13.50 -23.62 -1.50
N MET A 62 -13.80 -22.42 -2.00
CA MET A 62 -13.64 -21.16 -1.25
C MET A 62 -14.66 -20.98 -0.11
N SER A 63 -15.80 -21.68 -0.17
CA SER A 63 -16.82 -21.68 0.90
C SER A 63 -16.51 -22.68 2.01
N ALA A 64 -15.67 -23.69 1.74
CA ALA A 64 -15.34 -24.74 2.69
C ALA A 64 -14.68 -24.13 3.96
N PRO A 65 -15.05 -24.59 5.18
CA PRO A 65 -14.38 -24.17 6.40
C PRO A 65 -12.87 -24.45 6.36
N ALA A 66 -12.46 -25.55 5.73
CA ALA A 66 -11.07 -25.93 5.52
C ALA A 66 -10.28 -24.84 4.80
N TRP A 67 -10.85 -24.20 3.78
CA TRP A 67 -10.19 -23.10 3.05
C TRP A 67 -9.78 -21.96 3.97
N ARG A 68 -10.67 -21.55 4.88
CA ARG A 68 -10.35 -20.51 5.88
C ARG A 68 -9.21 -20.93 6.81
N TRP A 69 -9.16 -22.20 7.19
CA TRP A 69 -8.11 -22.73 8.06
C TRP A 69 -6.77 -22.90 7.35
N VAL A 70 -6.76 -23.25 6.05
CA VAL A 70 -5.52 -23.32 5.26
C VAL A 70 -4.77 -21.99 5.30
N TRP A 71 -5.44 -20.87 5.04
CA TRP A 71 -4.82 -19.55 5.12
C TRP A 71 -4.35 -19.20 6.54
N ARG A 72 -5.15 -19.51 7.56
CA ARG A 72 -4.78 -19.24 8.96
C ARG A 72 -3.55 -20.03 9.41
N ILE A 73 -3.50 -21.32 9.06
CA ILE A 73 -2.37 -22.20 9.36
C ILE A 73 -1.14 -21.75 8.59
N ALA A 74 -1.27 -21.44 7.30
CA ALA A 74 -0.17 -20.92 6.50
C ALA A 74 0.42 -19.63 7.11
N GLY A 75 -0.45 -18.73 7.58
CA GLY A 75 -0.06 -17.51 8.29
C GLY A 75 0.70 -17.76 9.60
N LEU A 76 0.20 -18.68 10.43
CA LEU A 76 0.88 -19.08 11.67
C LEU A 76 2.24 -19.76 11.41
N VAL A 77 2.31 -20.64 10.42
CA VAL A 77 3.55 -21.33 10.03
C VAL A 77 4.57 -20.33 9.49
N ALA A 78 4.16 -19.42 8.60
CA ALA A 78 5.03 -18.38 8.09
C ALA A 78 5.54 -17.46 9.19
N ALA A 79 4.68 -17.07 10.14
CA ALA A 79 5.08 -16.25 11.29
C ALA A 79 6.04 -17.00 12.23
N ALA A 80 5.78 -18.28 12.52
CA ALA A 80 6.67 -19.10 13.33
C ALA A 80 8.04 -19.26 12.67
N TYR A 81 8.07 -19.50 11.35
CA TYR A 81 9.29 -19.60 10.57
C TYR A 81 10.10 -18.29 10.60
N PHE A 82 9.42 -17.17 10.35
CA PHE A 82 10.02 -15.85 10.44
C PHE A 82 10.63 -15.58 11.83
N CYS A 83 9.93 -15.97 12.90
CA CYS A 83 10.44 -15.83 14.26
C CYS A 83 11.71 -16.64 14.55
N ILE A 84 11.98 -17.72 13.81
CA ILE A 84 13.23 -18.49 13.97
C ILE A 84 14.43 -17.60 13.64
N GLY A 85 14.42 -16.96 12.46
CA GLY A 85 15.50 -16.06 12.04
C GLY A 85 15.61 -14.79 12.90
N LEU A 86 14.46 -14.26 13.34
CA LEU A 86 14.42 -13.05 14.18
C LEU A 86 14.97 -13.27 15.60
N ILE A 87 14.65 -14.40 16.22
CA ILE A 87 14.96 -14.65 17.65
C ILE A 87 16.29 -15.39 17.82
N PHE A 88 16.56 -16.36 16.94
CA PHE A 88 17.69 -17.27 17.09
C PHE A 88 18.78 -17.06 16.03
N GLY A 89 18.48 -16.32 14.96
CA GLY A 89 19.45 -16.02 13.91
C GLY A 89 20.48 -14.96 14.36
N PRO A 90 21.66 -14.92 13.72
CA PRO A 90 22.65 -13.90 14.01
C PRO A 90 22.22 -12.54 13.43
N ASP A 91 22.56 -11.44 14.11
CA ASP A 91 22.30 -10.07 13.64
C ASP A 91 23.36 -9.65 12.61
N GLN A 92 23.26 -10.21 11.42
CA GLN A 92 24.16 -10.00 10.29
C GLN A 92 23.38 -9.61 9.03
N ALA A 93 24.09 -9.05 8.04
CA ALA A 93 23.48 -8.61 6.78
C ALA A 93 22.80 -9.73 5.97
N ASP A 94 23.22 -10.99 6.18
CA ASP A 94 22.65 -12.16 5.52
C ASP A 94 21.50 -12.80 6.31
N ASN A 95 21.10 -12.23 7.45
CA ASN A 95 19.88 -12.67 8.12
C ASN A 95 18.64 -12.31 7.27
N PRO A 96 17.73 -13.27 6.98
CA PRO A 96 16.60 -13.02 6.09
C PRO A 96 15.51 -12.12 6.69
N THR A 97 15.55 -11.80 7.99
CA THR A 97 14.47 -11.12 8.72
C THR A 97 14.10 -9.77 8.11
N ALA A 98 15.08 -8.91 7.84
CA ALA A 98 14.82 -7.59 7.26
C ALA A 98 14.23 -7.69 5.85
N GLY A 99 14.80 -8.56 5.00
CA GLY A 99 14.27 -8.83 3.67
C GLY A 99 12.86 -9.43 3.69
N ALA A 100 12.59 -10.36 4.61
CA ALA A 100 11.29 -10.99 4.75
C ALA A 100 10.22 -9.97 5.19
N PHE A 101 10.57 -9.06 6.11
CA PHE A 101 9.64 -8.06 6.63
C PHE A 101 9.40 -6.89 5.66
N TYR A 102 10.48 -6.27 5.14
CA TYR A 102 10.36 -5.09 4.28
C TYR A 102 10.11 -5.41 2.81
N VAL A 103 10.59 -6.55 2.30
CA VAL A 103 10.50 -6.89 0.87
C VAL A 103 9.40 -7.91 0.63
N LEU A 104 9.50 -9.11 1.20
CA LEU A 104 8.54 -10.17 0.92
C LEU A 104 7.16 -9.86 1.51
N PHE A 105 7.10 -9.37 2.74
CA PHE A 105 5.85 -9.01 3.39
C PHE A 105 5.34 -7.65 2.91
N TRP A 106 6.03 -6.55 3.20
CA TRP A 106 5.50 -5.20 2.91
C TRP A 106 5.24 -4.95 1.42
N VAL A 107 6.24 -5.18 0.56
CA VAL A 107 6.07 -4.99 -0.89
C VAL A 107 5.23 -6.11 -1.50
N GLY A 108 5.52 -7.36 -1.15
CA GLY A 108 4.78 -8.52 -1.70
C GLY A 108 3.30 -8.55 -1.34
N LEU A 109 2.88 -7.90 -0.25
CA LEU A 109 1.48 -7.77 0.13
C LEU A 109 0.64 -7.05 -0.93
N VAL A 110 1.22 -6.13 -1.71
CA VAL A 110 0.52 -5.40 -2.78
C VAL A 110 0.06 -6.30 -3.92
N PRO A 111 0.97 -6.97 -4.68
CA PRO A 111 0.55 -7.84 -5.78
C PRO A 111 -0.33 -8.99 -5.28
N LEU A 112 -0.04 -9.56 -4.10
CA LEU A 112 -0.91 -10.59 -3.53
C LEU A 112 -2.32 -10.06 -3.24
N SER A 113 -2.43 -8.84 -2.72
CA SER A 113 -3.74 -8.23 -2.46
C SER A 113 -4.48 -7.85 -3.74
N LEU A 114 -3.76 -7.37 -4.77
CA LEU A 114 -4.33 -7.09 -6.09
C LEU A 114 -4.89 -8.35 -6.77
N LEU A 115 -4.32 -9.51 -6.52
CA LEU A 115 -4.77 -10.76 -7.13
C LEU A 115 -5.88 -11.45 -6.32
N PHE A 116 -5.71 -11.51 -4.99
CA PHE A 116 -6.53 -12.37 -4.13
C PHE A 116 -7.43 -11.61 -3.14
N GLY A 117 -7.47 -10.28 -3.21
CA GLY A 117 -8.21 -9.43 -2.27
C GLY A 117 -7.47 -9.26 -0.94
N PRO A 118 -8.14 -9.05 0.20
CA PRO A 118 -7.47 -8.79 1.48
C PRO A 118 -6.77 -10.04 2.03
N VAL A 119 -5.55 -10.32 1.57
CA VAL A 119 -4.79 -11.54 1.94
C VAL A 119 -4.32 -11.49 3.39
N TRP A 120 -3.90 -10.31 3.89
CA TRP A 120 -3.41 -10.23 5.27
C TRP A 120 -4.49 -10.58 6.28
N ARG A 121 -5.74 -10.15 6.05
CA ARG A 121 -6.89 -10.56 6.88
C ARG A 121 -7.05 -12.08 7.03
N ARG A 122 -6.58 -12.87 6.04
CA ARG A 122 -6.65 -14.34 6.05
C ARG A 122 -5.40 -14.98 6.64
N LEU A 123 -4.24 -14.37 6.43
CA LEU A 123 -2.92 -14.84 6.89
C LEU A 123 -2.52 -14.30 8.26
N ASN A 124 -3.19 -13.28 8.80
CA ASN A 124 -2.73 -12.56 9.98
C ASN A 124 -2.59 -13.53 11.18
N PRO A 125 -1.36 -13.78 11.67
CA PRO A 125 -1.13 -14.69 12.77
C PRO A 125 -1.76 -14.17 14.05
N LEU A 126 -1.73 -12.85 14.31
CA LEU A 126 -2.30 -12.25 15.51
C LEU A 126 -3.83 -12.36 15.53
N ARG A 127 -4.49 -12.16 14.39
CA ARG A 127 -5.95 -12.38 14.26
C ARG A 127 -6.33 -13.84 14.48
N THR A 128 -5.45 -14.77 14.12
CA THR A 128 -5.64 -16.20 14.34
C THR A 128 -5.39 -16.59 15.80
N LEU A 129 -4.33 -16.08 16.42
CA LEU A 129 -4.03 -16.29 17.84
C LEU A 129 -5.14 -15.74 18.73
N HIS A 130 -5.65 -14.54 18.45
CA HIS A 130 -6.82 -13.97 19.15
C HIS A 130 -8.04 -14.89 19.04
N LEU A 131 -8.35 -15.39 17.84
CA LEU A 131 -9.45 -16.32 17.65
C LEU A 131 -9.28 -17.62 18.45
N LEU A 132 -8.08 -18.20 18.44
CA LEU A 132 -7.78 -19.42 19.17
C LEU A 132 -7.87 -19.20 20.69
N ALA A 133 -7.34 -18.09 21.18
CA ALA A 133 -7.44 -17.70 22.59
C ALA A 133 -8.89 -17.50 23.03
N CYS A 134 -9.70 -16.78 22.25
CA CYS A 134 -11.13 -16.63 22.54
C CYS A 134 -11.85 -17.98 22.56
N ARG A 135 -11.59 -18.86 21.60
CA ARG A 135 -12.17 -20.21 21.59
C ARG A 135 -11.76 -21.05 22.79
N GLY A 136 -10.48 -21.02 23.16
CA GLY A 136 -9.99 -21.74 24.36
C GLY A 136 -10.61 -21.23 25.66
N LEU A 137 -10.96 -19.94 25.71
CA LEU A 137 -11.62 -19.29 26.85
C LEU A 137 -13.15 -19.34 26.78
N GLY A 138 -13.75 -19.96 25.76
CA GLY A 138 -15.21 -19.99 25.57
C GLY A 138 -15.83 -18.61 25.31
N ARG A 139 -15.06 -17.64 24.81
CA ARG A 139 -15.50 -16.28 24.51
C ARG A 139 -15.78 -16.08 23.04
N ASP A 140 -16.76 -15.24 22.72
CA ASP A 140 -17.00 -14.79 21.35
C ASP A 140 -15.86 -13.85 20.91
N PRO A 141 -15.09 -14.18 19.84
CA PRO A 141 -14.03 -13.33 19.34
C PRO A 141 -14.51 -11.97 18.79
N GLU A 142 -15.79 -11.82 18.45
CA GLU A 142 -16.36 -10.56 17.97
C GLU A 142 -16.68 -9.59 19.09
N LEU A 143 -16.93 -10.11 20.30
CA LEU A 143 -17.27 -9.31 21.48
C LEU A 143 -15.99 -8.95 22.26
N GLY A 144 -15.58 -7.69 22.14
CA GLY A 144 -14.58 -7.11 23.02
C GLY A 144 -15.14 -6.69 24.38
N LEU A 145 -14.25 -6.24 25.28
CA LEU A 145 -14.64 -5.61 26.55
C LEU A 145 -15.51 -4.36 26.36
N ARG A 146 -15.36 -3.66 25.24
CA ARG A 146 -16.07 -2.44 24.86
C ARG A 146 -16.37 -2.44 23.36
N PRO A 147 -17.48 -1.84 22.90
CA PRO A 147 -17.70 -1.64 21.48
C PRO A 147 -16.69 -0.65 20.89
N LEU A 148 -16.23 -0.90 19.66
CA LEU A 148 -15.38 0.05 18.94
C LEU A 148 -16.16 1.34 18.66
N PRO A 149 -15.71 2.51 19.17
CA PRO A 149 -16.43 3.76 18.93
C PRO A 149 -16.41 4.13 17.44
N PRO A 150 -17.55 4.55 16.84
CA PRO A 150 -17.62 4.90 15.41
C PRO A 150 -16.63 5.98 14.97
N GLY A 151 -16.26 6.90 15.87
CA GLY A 151 -15.32 7.98 15.60
C GLY A 151 -13.86 7.54 15.45
N VAL A 152 -13.49 6.33 15.92
CA VAL A 152 -12.11 5.82 15.80
C VAL A 152 -11.75 5.57 14.34
N GLY A 153 -12.68 5.02 13.55
CA GLY A 153 -12.49 4.74 12.13
C GLY A 153 -11.15 4.06 11.85
N TYR A 154 -10.34 4.65 10.96
CA TYR A 154 -9.02 4.17 10.57
C TYR A 154 -7.86 4.91 11.26
N TRP A 155 -8.11 5.78 12.24
CA TRP A 155 -7.04 6.54 12.91
C TRP A 155 -5.94 5.66 13.55
N PRO A 156 -6.25 4.52 14.21
CA PRO A 156 -5.21 3.66 14.73
C PRO A 156 -4.37 3.02 13.62
N ALA A 157 -4.99 2.63 12.50
CA ALA A 157 -4.26 2.16 11.32
C ALA A 157 -3.41 3.28 10.68
N CYS A 158 -3.84 4.55 10.69
CA CYS A 158 -2.99 5.66 10.27
C CYS A 158 -1.73 5.77 11.13
N ALA A 159 -1.88 5.68 12.45
CA ALA A 159 -0.77 5.74 13.38
C ALA A 159 0.18 4.55 13.22
N GLY A 160 -0.38 3.34 13.08
CA GLY A 160 0.40 2.12 12.83
C GLY A 160 1.14 2.16 11.49
N LEU A 161 0.50 2.65 10.43
CA LEU A 161 1.12 2.79 9.11
C LEU A 161 2.24 3.84 9.14
N PHE A 162 1.99 4.99 9.79
CA PHE A 162 3.02 6.00 10.01
C PHE A 162 4.21 5.45 10.81
N ALA A 163 3.95 4.70 11.88
CA ALA A 163 4.98 4.07 12.69
C ALA A 163 5.80 3.03 11.90
N PHE A 164 5.14 2.30 10.98
CA PHE A 164 5.82 1.36 10.09
C PHE A 164 6.73 2.09 9.09
N VAL A 165 6.21 3.10 8.37
CA VAL A 165 7.04 3.83 7.38
C VAL A 165 8.13 4.66 8.05
N TRP A 166 7.94 5.10 9.30
CA TRP A 166 9.00 5.72 10.09
C TRP A 166 10.11 4.71 10.42
N LEU A 167 9.74 3.48 10.83
CA LEU A 167 10.70 2.39 11.01
C LEU A 167 11.47 2.13 9.71
N GLU A 168 10.76 2.01 8.60
CA GLU A 168 11.33 1.71 7.28
C GLU A 168 12.27 2.82 6.76
N LEU A 169 11.91 4.10 6.94
CA LEU A 169 12.57 5.20 6.25
C LEU A 169 13.51 6.03 7.13
N VAL A 170 13.29 6.05 8.45
CA VAL A 170 13.94 7.02 9.35
C VAL A 170 14.65 6.37 10.53
N ALA A 171 14.13 5.26 11.05
CA ALA A 171 14.66 4.68 12.29
C ALA A 171 16.16 4.34 12.18
N PRO A 172 16.96 4.68 13.19
CA PRO A 172 18.34 4.22 13.26
C PRO A 172 18.36 2.70 13.36
N GLU A 173 19.34 2.07 12.71
CA GLU A 173 19.53 0.62 12.77
C GLU A 173 18.26 -0.18 12.36
N ARG A 174 17.42 0.39 11.50
CA ARG A 174 16.13 -0.18 11.05
C ARG A 174 16.16 -1.61 10.50
N ALA A 175 17.33 -2.14 10.15
CA ALA A 175 17.51 -3.49 9.63
C ALA A 175 18.03 -4.49 10.68
N THR A 176 18.35 -4.06 11.90
CA THR A 176 18.87 -4.96 12.95
C THR A 176 17.75 -5.73 13.64
N LEU A 177 18.08 -6.94 14.10
CA LEU A 177 17.11 -7.81 14.77
C LEU A 177 16.50 -7.19 16.03
N PRO A 178 17.25 -6.48 16.91
CA PRO A 178 16.66 -5.86 18.09
C PRO A 178 15.63 -4.79 17.76
N VAL A 179 15.88 -3.97 16.73
CA VAL A 179 14.97 -2.90 16.31
C VAL A 179 13.70 -3.47 15.68
N ILE A 180 13.84 -4.41 14.75
CA ILE A 180 12.69 -5.08 14.11
C ILE A 180 11.90 -5.87 15.16
N GLY A 181 12.57 -6.61 16.03
CA GLY A 181 11.95 -7.40 17.09
C GLY A 181 11.19 -6.55 18.08
N ALA A 182 11.77 -5.44 18.55
CA ALA A 182 11.09 -4.50 19.44
C ALA A 182 9.84 -3.89 18.80
N TRP A 183 9.95 -3.47 17.54
CA TRP A 183 8.80 -2.90 16.82
C TRP A 183 7.68 -3.94 16.62
N LEU A 184 8.03 -5.17 16.20
CA LEU A 184 7.05 -6.25 16.01
C LEU A 184 6.41 -6.69 17.32
N ALA A 185 7.15 -6.71 18.42
CA ALA A 185 6.61 -6.96 19.74
C ALA A 185 5.60 -5.88 20.15
N ALA A 186 5.94 -4.60 19.95
CA ALA A 186 5.03 -3.48 20.20
C ALA A 186 3.78 -3.57 19.32
N TYR A 187 3.94 -3.85 18.02
CA TYR A 187 2.84 -4.08 17.08
C TYR A 187 1.93 -5.23 17.55
N ALA A 188 2.51 -6.36 17.96
CA ALA A 188 1.75 -7.51 18.44
C ALA A 188 0.95 -7.21 19.70
N VAL A 189 1.60 -6.59 20.70
CA VAL A 189 0.96 -6.18 21.96
C VAL A 189 -0.18 -5.20 21.70
N LEU A 190 0.07 -4.13 20.95
CA LEU A 190 -0.95 -3.10 20.68
C LEU A 190 -2.13 -3.67 19.88
N THR A 191 -1.87 -4.52 18.90
CA THR A 191 -2.92 -5.12 18.06
C THR A 191 -3.76 -6.12 18.86
N LEU A 192 -3.13 -7.00 19.66
CA LEU A 192 -3.85 -7.96 20.49
C LEU A 192 -4.59 -7.27 21.64
N ALA A 193 -4.00 -6.26 22.28
CA ALA A 193 -4.68 -5.48 23.31
C ALA A 193 -5.93 -4.79 22.74
N GLY A 194 -5.82 -4.18 21.55
CA GLY A 194 -6.98 -3.61 20.86
C GLY A 194 -8.04 -4.66 20.51
N ALA A 195 -7.64 -5.87 20.11
CA ALA A 195 -8.58 -6.96 19.84
C ALA A 195 -9.27 -7.49 21.10
N VAL A 196 -8.60 -7.52 22.26
CA VAL A 196 -9.21 -7.85 23.55
C VAL A 196 -10.23 -6.77 23.96
N VAL A 197 -9.87 -5.49 23.79
CA VAL A 197 -10.74 -4.37 24.19
C VAL A 197 -11.93 -4.22 23.25
N PHE A 198 -11.73 -4.28 21.94
CA PHE A 198 -12.76 -3.94 20.94
C PHE A 198 -13.28 -5.12 20.11
N GLY A 199 -12.77 -6.33 20.37
CA GLY A 199 -13.12 -7.55 19.63
C GLY A 199 -12.38 -7.65 18.30
N SER A 200 -12.68 -8.70 17.53
CA SER A 200 -12.00 -8.99 16.27
C SER A 200 -12.19 -7.92 15.18
N ARG A 201 -13.16 -7.01 15.36
CA ARG A 201 -13.35 -5.82 14.50
C ARG A 201 -12.19 -4.83 14.61
N TRP A 202 -11.40 -4.88 15.68
CA TRP A 202 -10.20 -4.05 15.83
C TRP A 202 -9.23 -4.26 14.67
N PHE A 203 -9.01 -5.50 14.22
CA PHE A 203 -8.11 -5.79 13.11
C PHE A 203 -8.54 -5.10 11.80
N ASP A 204 -9.85 -4.97 11.56
CA ASP A 204 -10.38 -4.35 10.33
C ASP A 204 -10.19 -2.80 10.30
N HIS A 205 -9.80 -2.19 11.42
CA HIS A 205 -9.75 -0.73 11.62
C HIS A 205 -8.41 -0.21 12.17
N GLY A 206 -7.74 -1.00 13.00
CA GLY A 206 -6.56 -0.62 13.76
C GLY A 206 -5.28 -1.35 13.40
N ASP A 207 -5.35 -2.52 12.73
CA ASP A 207 -4.17 -3.17 12.18
C ASP A 207 -3.78 -2.50 10.86
N PRO A 208 -2.64 -1.79 10.78
CA PRO A 208 -2.24 -1.05 9.58
C PRO A 208 -2.10 -1.96 8.35
N PHE A 209 -1.61 -3.19 8.52
CA PHE A 209 -1.38 -4.10 7.41
C PHE A 209 -2.68 -4.74 6.90
N GLU A 210 -3.66 -4.97 7.78
CA GLU A 210 -4.96 -5.51 7.33
C GLU A 210 -5.74 -4.44 6.60
N VAL A 211 -5.70 -3.21 7.11
CA VAL A 211 -6.33 -2.07 6.46
C VAL A 211 -5.67 -1.79 5.11
N TYR A 212 -4.33 -1.81 5.05
CA TYR A 212 -3.58 -1.64 3.81
C TYR A 212 -3.90 -2.73 2.77
N SER A 213 -3.83 -4.01 3.16
CA SER A 213 -4.23 -5.14 2.32
C SER A 213 -5.71 -5.06 1.91
N GLY A 214 -6.57 -4.57 2.80
CA GLY A 214 -7.99 -4.31 2.55
C GLY A 214 -8.23 -3.26 1.48
N LEU A 215 -7.51 -2.15 1.53
CA LEU A 215 -7.59 -1.10 0.51
C LEU A 215 -7.10 -1.62 -0.84
N VAL A 216 -5.89 -2.17 -0.92
CA VAL A 216 -5.35 -2.71 -2.19
C VAL A 216 -6.25 -3.83 -2.73
N GLY A 217 -6.72 -4.71 -1.84
CA GLY A 217 -7.60 -5.83 -2.17
C GLY A 217 -8.98 -5.45 -2.71
N ARG A 218 -9.38 -4.18 -2.62
CA ARG A 218 -10.60 -3.68 -3.31
C ARG A 218 -10.43 -3.58 -4.82
N LEU A 219 -9.20 -3.54 -5.33
CA LEU A 219 -8.91 -3.59 -6.76
C LEU A 219 -8.84 -5.02 -7.31
N ALA A 220 -8.96 -6.05 -6.46
CA ALA A 220 -8.90 -7.43 -6.94
C ALA A 220 -10.05 -7.75 -7.91
N PRO A 221 -9.79 -8.51 -9.00
CA PRO A 221 -10.78 -8.77 -10.05
C PRO A 221 -11.89 -9.74 -9.60
N ALA A 222 -11.75 -10.38 -8.44
CA ALA A 222 -12.77 -11.23 -7.86
C ALA A 222 -13.06 -10.84 -6.41
N ALA A 223 -14.33 -10.83 -6.03
CA ALA A 223 -14.75 -10.58 -4.65
C ALA A 223 -16.00 -11.36 -4.28
N ARG A 224 -16.17 -11.54 -2.97
CA ARG A 224 -17.39 -12.11 -2.40
C ARG A 224 -18.45 -11.02 -2.29
N ARG A 225 -19.63 -11.27 -2.86
CA ARG A 225 -20.82 -10.41 -2.77
C ARG A 225 -21.53 -10.58 -1.42
N GLY A 226 -22.51 -9.71 -1.15
CA GLY A 226 -23.34 -9.76 0.05
C GLY A 226 -24.15 -11.06 0.22
N ASP A 227 -24.46 -11.75 -0.86
CA ASP A 227 -25.11 -13.08 -0.88
C ASP A 227 -24.15 -14.26 -0.58
N GLY A 228 -22.85 -13.97 -0.40
CA GLY A 228 -21.82 -14.96 -0.13
C GLY A 228 -21.18 -15.59 -1.37
N VAL A 229 -21.65 -15.27 -2.59
CA VAL A 229 -21.12 -15.77 -3.86
C VAL A 229 -19.83 -15.04 -4.23
N VAL A 230 -18.82 -15.76 -4.73
CA VAL A 230 -17.61 -15.15 -5.28
C VAL A 230 -17.80 -14.92 -6.78
N ALA A 231 -17.71 -13.67 -7.21
CA ALA A 231 -17.90 -13.28 -8.59
C ALA A 231 -16.73 -12.45 -9.11
N TRP A 232 -16.52 -12.51 -10.43
CA TRP A 232 -15.71 -11.55 -11.14
C TRP A 232 -16.34 -10.16 -10.97
N ARG A 233 -15.52 -9.15 -10.68
CA ARG A 233 -15.93 -7.76 -10.60
C ARG A 233 -14.99 -6.90 -11.42
N ASN A 234 -15.50 -5.77 -11.90
CA ASN A 234 -14.63 -4.70 -12.34
C ASN A 234 -13.82 -4.19 -11.13
N SER A 235 -12.50 -4.14 -11.24
CA SER A 235 -11.60 -3.66 -10.18
C SER A 235 -11.97 -2.26 -9.69
N LEU A 236 -12.43 -1.38 -10.58
CA LEU A 236 -12.82 -0.02 -10.22
C LEU A 236 -14.14 0.04 -9.44
N ASP A 237 -15.07 -0.90 -9.65
CA ASP A 237 -16.31 -0.97 -8.87
C ASP A 237 -16.01 -1.26 -7.39
N GLY A 238 -15.07 -2.17 -7.13
CA GLY A 238 -14.68 -2.53 -5.77
C GLY A 238 -14.08 -1.36 -4.99
N MET A 239 -13.33 -0.50 -5.68
CA MET A 239 -12.77 0.73 -5.12
C MET A 239 -13.81 1.84 -4.97
N ALA A 240 -14.67 2.03 -5.97
CA ALA A 240 -15.76 3.00 -5.93
C ALA A 240 -16.77 2.67 -4.80
N GLY A 241 -16.92 1.40 -4.40
CA GLY A 241 -17.75 1.02 -3.25
C GLY A 241 -17.17 1.37 -1.87
N LEU A 242 -15.98 1.97 -1.79
CA LEU A 242 -15.39 2.39 -0.52
C LEU A 242 -16.13 3.62 0.03
N ARG A 243 -16.76 3.47 1.19
CA ARG A 243 -17.50 4.55 1.87
C ARG A 243 -16.56 5.38 2.75
N PRO A 244 -16.77 6.70 2.85
CA PRO A 244 -15.96 7.55 3.73
C PRO A 244 -16.04 7.10 5.19
N ALA A 245 -14.89 7.05 5.84
CA ALA A 245 -14.78 6.81 7.27
C ALA A 245 -13.74 7.75 7.91
N PRO A 246 -13.85 8.03 9.24
CA PRO A 246 -12.84 8.79 9.96
C PRO A 246 -11.44 8.21 9.74
N GLY A 247 -10.44 9.05 9.50
CA GLY A 247 -9.05 8.63 9.27
C GLY A 247 -8.74 8.09 7.87
N GLN A 248 -9.73 7.68 7.06
CA GLN A 248 -9.48 7.06 5.75
C GLN A 248 -8.69 7.97 4.79
N THR A 249 -9.05 9.25 4.69
CA THR A 249 -8.31 10.20 3.85
C THR A 249 -6.85 10.31 4.31
N THR A 250 -6.63 10.44 5.62
CA THR A 250 -5.28 10.54 6.19
C THR A 250 -4.48 9.27 5.91
N LEU A 251 -5.07 8.09 6.06
CA LEU A 251 -4.43 6.82 5.80
C LEU A 251 -3.88 6.73 4.37
N VAL A 252 -4.70 7.05 3.38
CA VAL A 252 -4.28 7.00 1.98
C VAL A 252 -3.24 8.08 1.66
N VAL A 253 -3.33 9.24 2.32
CA VAL A 253 -2.31 10.30 2.21
C VAL A 253 -1.00 9.93 2.90
N VAL A 254 -1.02 9.23 4.03
CA VAL A 254 0.20 8.71 4.68
C VAL A 254 0.90 7.75 3.72
N LEU A 255 0.15 6.85 3.08
CA LEU A 255 0.70 5.91 2.09
C LEU A 255 1.36 6.64 0.90
N LEU A 256 0.68 7.63 0.31
CA LEU A 256 1.24 8.39 -0.81
C LEU A 256 2.43 9.27 -0.37
N GLY A 257 2.27 9.99 0.75
CA GLY A 257 3.26 10.93 1.26
C GLY A 257 4.53 10.26 1.76
N SER A 258 4.44 9.07 2.36
CA SER A 258 5.62 8.29 2.75
C SER A 258 6.41 7.82 1.54
N THR A 259 5.76 7.40 0.45
CA THR A 259 6.46 7.04 -0.80
C THR A 259 7.10 8.27 -1.44
N MET A 260 6.45 9.44 -1.41
CA MET A 260 7.08 10.68 -1.87
C MET A 260 8.30 11.05 -1.01
N TYR A 261 8.24 10.83 0.30
CA TYR A 261 9.37 11.04 1.18
C TYR A 261 10.50 10.03 0.94
N ASP A 262 10.18 8.77 0.65
CA ASP A 262 11.16 7.75 0.26
C ASP A 262 11.96 8.21 -0.98
N SER A 263 11.28 8.66 -2.04
CA SER A 263 11.96 9.22 -3.22
C SER A 263 12.81 10.43 -2.86
N LEU A 264 12.27 11.37 -2.08
CA LEU A 264 13.00 12.57 -1.67
C LEU A 264 14.23 12.22 -0.84
N SER A 265 14.12 11.25 0.07
CA SER A 265 15.17 10.90 1.01
C SER A 265 16.37 10.20 0.35
N ASN A 266 16.13 9.57 -0.80
CA ASN A 266 17.16 9.00 -1.66
C ASN A 266 17.78 10.03 -2.64
N ALA A 267 17.18 11.22 -2.80
CA ALA A 267 17.70 12.23 -3.71
C ALA A 267 19.05 12.81 -3.21
N PRO A 268 20.06 13.02 -4.08
CA PRO A 268 21.38 13.51 -3.68
C PRO A 268 21.35 14.83 -2.87
N VAL A 269 20.39 15.71 -3.19
CA VAL A 269 20.20 16.99 -2.48
C VAL A 269 19.79 16.76 -1.02
N TRP A 270 18.90 15.81 -0.76
CA TRP A 270 18.47 15.49 0.60
C TRP A 270 19.57 14.79 1.38
N VAL A 271 20.22 13.79 0.77
CA VAL A 271 21.34 13.06 1.39
C VAL A 271 22.43 14.04 1.82
N ARG A 272 22.81 14.97 0.93
CA ARG A 272 23.78 16.01 1.24
C ARG A 272 23.31 16.93 2.37
N PHE A 273 22.05 17.38 2.34
CA PHE A 273 21.49 18.21 3.40
C PHE A 273 21.55 17.53 4.77
N VAL A 274 21.20 16.24 4.86
CA VAL A 274 21.25 15.49 6.12
C VAL A 274 22.69 15.31 6.61
N GLN A 275 23.64 15.04 5.70
CA GLN A 275 25.06 14.85 6.03
C GLN A 275 25.75 16.15 6.50
N GLU A 276 25.38 17.29 5.91
CA GLU A 276 25.93 18.60 6.27
C GLU A 276 25.21 19.25 7.47
N SER A 277 24.06 18.70 7.89
CA SER A 277 23.28 19.23 9.01
C SER A 277 23.95 18.96 10.35
N ALA A 278 23.93 19.96 11.25
CA ALA A 278 24.30 19.77 12.65
C ALA A 278 23.23 19.00 13.47
N VAL A 279 22.03 18.79 12.89
CA VAL A 279 20.91 18.10 13.54
C VAL A 279 20.99 16.59 13.24
N PRO A 280 20.78 15.71 14.24
CA PRO A 280 20.85 14.27 14.03
C PRO A 280 19.91 13.76 12.91
N ALA A 281 20.40 12.81 12.10
CA ALA A 281 19.66 12.24 10.97
C ALA A 281 18.26 11.71 11.32
N PRO A 282 18.02 11.05 12.48
CA PRO A 282 16.66 10.62 12.84
C PRO A 282 15.69 11.79 13.05
N VAL A 283 16.19 12.94 13.52
CA VAL A 283 15.37 14.14 13.76
C VAL A 283 15.04 14.83 12.44
N THR A 284 16.05 15.05 11.59
CA THR A 284 15.83 15.65 10.25
C THR A 284 14.97 14.75 9.37
N GLY A 285 15.18 13.42 9.44
CA GLY A 285 14.37 12.44 8.74
C GLY A 285 12.91 12.42 9.21
N THR A 286 12.69 12.45 10.53
CA THR A 286 11.33 12.51 11.10
C THR A 286 10.62 13.79 10.70
N ALA A 287 11.29 14.93 10.79
CA ALA A 287 10.74 16.22 10.35
C ALA A 287 10.41 16.20 8.86
N GLY A 288 11.31 15.69 8.02
CA GLY A 288 11.11 15.54 6.58
C GLY A 288 9.87 14.70 6.25
N LEU A 289 9.76 13.52 6.85
CA LEU A 289 8.62 12.62 6.66
C LEU A 289 7.29 13.29 7.05
N VAL A 290 7.23 13.92 8.23
CA VAL A 290 6.03 14.62 8.71
C VAL A 290 5.68 15.79 7.80
N ILE A 291 6.66 16.60 7.40
CA ILE A 291 6.46 17.76 6.51
C ILE A 291 5.92 17.30 5.16
N VAL A 292 6.51 16.29 4.53
CA VAL A 292 6.04 15.79 3.23
C VAL A 292 4.60 15.27 3.33
N ILE A 293 4.29 14.44 4.32
CA ILE A 293 2.92 13.95 4.53
C ILE A 293 1.94 15.11 4.77
N ALA A 294 2.33 16.10 5.58
CA ALA A 294 1.50 17.26 5.86
C ALA A 294 1.25 18.12 4.61
N LEU A 295 2.26 18.31 3.75
CA LEU A 295 2.14 19.04 2.48
C LEU A 295 1.19 18.30 1.52
N VAL A 296 1.32 16.98 1.39
CA VAL A 296 0.41 16.17 0.56
C VAL A 296 -1.02 16.26 1.09
N LEU A 297 -1.21 16.16 2.41
CA LEU A 297 -2.52 16.29 3.05
C LEU A 297 -3.13 17.68 2.85
N ALA A 298 -2.33 18.73 2.99
CA ALA A 298 -2.75 20.11 2.80
C ALA A 298 -3.16 20.37 1.34
N ALA A 299 -2.35 19.91 0.37
CA ALA A 299 -2.67 19.99 -1.04
C ALA A 299 -3.98 19.25 -1.37
N TYR A 300 -4.13 18.01 -0.87
CA TYR A 300 -5.33 17.21 -1.07
C TYR A 300 -6.59 17.88 -0.49
N ARG A 301 -6.52 18.32 0.77
CA ARG A 301 -7.64 18.98 1.45
C ARG A 301 -8.00 20.30 0.80
N THR A 302 -7.01 21.07 0.34
CA THR A 302 -7.25 22.34 -0.36
C THR A 302 -7.95 22.08 -1.70
N ALA A 303 -7.44 21.16 -2.51
CA ALA A 303 -8.04 20.81 -3.79
C ALA A 303 -9.46 20.26 -3.63
N THR A 304 -9.71 19.37 -2.67
CA THR A 304 -11.05 18.81 -2.43
C THR A 304 -12.02 19.82 -1.81
N ALA A 305 -11.54 20.75 -0.98
CA ALA A 305 -12.36 21.86 -0.49
C ALA A 305 -12.76 22.82 -1.62
N LEU A 306 -11.82 23.19 -2.50
CA LEU A 306 -12.11 24.00 -3.69
C LEU A 306 -13.07 23.26 -4.63
N ALA A 307 -12.85 21.97 -4.87
CA ALA A 307 -13.73 21.13 -5.67
C ALA A 307 -15.14 21.09 -5.09
N GLY A 308 -15.28 20.91 -3.78
CA GLY A 308 -16.58 20.96 -3.10
C GLY A 308 -17.25 22.33 -3.23
N ARG A 309 -16.50 23.43 -3.06
CA ARG A 309 -17.03 24.79 -3.21
C ARG A 309 -17.49 25.08 -4.64
N TRP A 310 -16.66 24.79 -5.64
CA TRP A 310 -16.96 25.05 -7.05
C TRP A 310 -18.01 24.08 -7.61
N GLY A 311 -18.02 22.85 -7.10
CA GLY A 311 -19.01 21.82 -7.39
C GLY A 311 -20.32 21.98 -6.63
N ALA A 312 -20.46 22.98 -5.75
CA ALA A 312 -21.64 23.20 -4.90
C ALA A 312 -22.03 21.97 -4.03
N ALA A 313 -21.04 21.22 -3.57
CA ALA A 313 -21.22 20.11 -2.63
C ALA A 313 -21.30 20.59 -1.17
N ARG A 314 -21.70 19.68 -0.27
CA ARG A 314 -21.69 19.94 1.18
C ARG A 314 -20.25 20.21 1.66
N PRO A 315 -20.02 21.31 2.41
CA PRO A 315 -18.69 21.59 2.94
C PRO A 315 -18.15 20.44 3.80
N GLY A 316 -16.88 20.10 3.61
CA GLY A 316 -16.16 19.12 4.44
C GLY A 316 -16.38 17.65 4.07
N THR A 317 -17.28 17.31 3.14
CA THR A 317 -17.54 15.89 2.78
C THR A 317 -16.68 15.39 1.61
N THR A 318 -16.33 16.27 0.67
CA THR A 318 -15.64 15.91 -0.60
C THR A 318 -14.34 15.14 -0.40
N ALA A 319 -13.55 15.49 0.62
CA ALA A 319 -12.27 14.85 0.92
C ALA A 319 -12.41 13.37 1.30
N GLY A 320 -13.49 12.99 2.00
CA GLY A 320 -13.74 11.59 2.34
C GLY A 320 -14.28 10.81 1.13
N GLU A 321 -15.18 11.44 0.38
CA GLU A 321 -15.84 10.84 -0.78
C GLU A 321 -14.87 10.50 -1.92
N ILE A 322 -13.86 11.34 -2.14
CA ILE A 322 -12.90 11.18 -3.24
C ILE A 322 -11.63 10.42 -2.82
N ALA A 323 -11.41 10.15 -1.52
CA ALA A 323 -10.16 9.54 -1.03
C ALA A 323 -9.79 8.21 -1.70
N HIS A 324 -10.80 7.42 -2.10
CA HIS A 324 -10.62 6.15 -2.80
C HIS A 324 -9.87 6.28 -4.15
N SER A 325 -9.92 7.46 -4.79
CA SER A 325 -9.26 7.71 -6.06
C SER A 325 -7.73 7.77 -5.96
N ILE A 326 -7.18 7.96 -4.75
CA ILE A 326 -5.72 7.97 -4.53
C ILE A 326 -5.16 6.54 -4.47
N VAL A 327 -5.97 5.53 -4.13
CA VAL A 327 -5.46 4.16 -3.91
C VAL A 327 -4.76 3.58 -5.15
N PRO A 328 -5.32 3.66 -6.39
CA PRO A 328 -4.61 3.19 -7.58
C PRO A 328 -3.31 3.95 -7.85
N ILE A 329 -3.25 5.24 -7.47
CA ILE A 329 -2.05 6.07 -7.61
C ILE A 329 -0.96 5.53 -6.69
N ALA A 330 -1.28 5.33 -5.40
CA ALA A 330 -0.35 4.76 -4.44
C ALA A 330 0.13 3.36 -4.86
N VAL A 331 -0.77 2.50 -5.36
CA VAL A 331 -0.39 1.18 -5.91
C VAL A 331 0.60 1.32 -7.07
N GLY A 332 0.33 2.20 -8.04
CA GLY A 332 1.24 2.47 -9.14
C GLY A 332 2.62 2.93 -8.66
N TYR A 333 2.67 3.84 -7.69
CA TYR A 333 3.92 4.31 -7.09
C TYR A 333 4.70 3.21 -6.37
N ILE A 334 4.04 2.39 -5.57
CA ILE A 334 4.68 1.30 -4.82
C ILE A 334 5.25 0.27 -5.78
N VAL A 335 4.49 -0.11 -6.82
CA VAL A 335 5.01 -1.01 -7.86
C VAL A 335 6.21 -0.38 -8.57
N ALA A 336 6.13 0.90 -8.96
CA ALA A 336 7.25 1.58 -9.62
C ALA A 336 8.52 1.66 -8.75
N HIS A 337 8.38 2.03 -7.47
CA HIS A 337 9.52 2.25 -6.58
C HIS A 337 10.18 0.94 -6.15
N TYR A 338 9.37 -0.05 -5.79
CA TYR A 338 9.87 -1.26 -5.18
C TYR A 338 10.03 -2.43 -6.15
N TYR A 339 9.78 -2.26 -7.46
CA TYR A 339 9.90 -3.34 -8.44
C TYR A 339 11.27 -4.04 -8.43
N THR A 340 12.35 -3.25 -8.58
CA THR A 340 13.71 -3.82 -8.62
C THR A 340 14.09 -4.43 -7.27
N LEU A 341 13.71 -3.78 -6.16
CA LEU A 341 13.94 -4.31 -4.82
C LEU A 341 13.21 -5.66 -4.64
N PHE A 342 11.94 -5.73 -5.01
CA PHE A 342 11.14 -6.94 -4.90
C PHE A 342 11.69 -8.08 -5.73
N LEU A 343 12.13 -7.82 -6.97
CA LEU A 343 12.70 -8.87 -7.80
C LEU A 343 14.06 -9.33 -7.29
N LEU A 344 15.00 -8.42 -7.04
CA LEU A 344 16.37 -8.81 -6.72
C LEU A 344 16.51 -9.22 -5.26
N GLU A 345 16.09 -8.34 -4.35
CA GLU A 345 16.19 -8.59 -2.91
C GLU A 345 15.16 -9.62 -2.45
N GLY A 346 14.00 -9.74 -3.11
CA GLY A 346 13.05 -10.81 -2.83
C GLY A 346 13.63 -12.20 -3.17
N GLN A 347 14.31 -12.34 -4.32
CA GLN A 347 15.03 -13.57 -4.67
C GLN A 347 16.13 -13.89 -3.65
N ARG A 348 16.95 -12.89 -3.30
CA ARG A 348 17.99 -13.04 -2.27
C ARG A 348 17.41 -13.47 -0.93
N THR A 349 16.34 -12.82 -0.49
CA THR A 349 15.65 -13.14 0.76
C THR A 349 15.14 -14.59 0.74
N ILE A 350 14.59 -15.07 -0.38
CA ILE A 350 14.15 -16.47 -0.50
C ILE A 350 15.33 -17.45 -0.39
N ALA A 351 16.51 -17.11 -0.92
CA ALA A 351 17.71 -17.92 -0.73
C ALA A 351 18.16 -17.94 0.75
N LEU A 352 18.24 -16.76 1.38
CA LEU A 352 18.60 -16.62 2.80
C LEU A 352 17.60 -17.28 3.75
N LEU A 353 16.31 -17.32 3.36
CA LEU A 353 15.29 -18.02 4.11
C LEU A 353 15.58 -19.52 4.21
N SER A 354 16.42 -20.14 3.37
CA SER A 354 16.79 -21.56 3.53
C SER A 354 17.73 -21.83 4.72
N ASP A 355 18.46 -20.81 5.19
CA ASP A 355 19.37 -20.93 6.34
C ASP A 355 19.24 -19.71 7.28
N PRO A 356 18.08 -19.54 7.94
CA PRO A 356 17.83 -18.36 8.77
C PRO A 356 18.72 -18.28 10.03
N LEU A 357 19.43 -19.36 10.35
CA LEU A 357 20.33 -19.46 11.50
C LEU A 357 21.81 -19.36 11.14
N ASP A 358 22.15 -19.25 9.84
CA ASP A 358 23.54 -19.20 9.35
C ASP A 358 24.37 -20.42 9.81
N THR A 359 23.81 -21.61 9.62
CA THR A 359 24.40 -22.90 10.07
C THR A 359 24.93 -23.77 8.93
N GLY A 360 24.80 -23.32 7.69
CA GLY A 360 25.01 -24.11 6.48
C GLY A 360 23.81 -24.99 6.11
N ALA A 361 22.63 -24.72 6.67
CA ALA A 361 21.42 -25.48 6.36
C ALA A 361 20.84 -25.13 4.98
N ASP A 362 19.92 -25.96 4.49
CA ASP A 362 19.15 -25.68 3.28
C ASP A 362 17.72 -26.18 3.42
N TRP A 363 16.95 -25.57 4.35
CA TRP A 363 15.63 -26.08 4.74
C TRP A 363 14.59 -25.99 3.62
N LEU A 364 14.73 -25.03 2.68
CA LEU A 364 13.80 -24.86 1.56
C LEU A 364 14.38 -25.33 0.22
N GLY A 365 15.65 -25.75 0.16
CA GLY A 365 16.32 -26.12 -1.09
C GLY A 365 16.68 -24.91 -1.96
N THR A 366 16.76 -23.72 -1.38
CA THR A 366 16.95 -22.44 -2.09
C THR A 366 18.27 -21.75 -1.78
N ALA A 367 19.09 -22.27 -0.86
CA ALA A 367 20.35 -21.64 -0.46
C ALA A 367 21.30 -21.39 -1.65
N GLY A 368 21.28 -22.27 -2.67
CA GLY A 368 22.09 -22.14 -3.88
C GLY A 368 21.49 -21.29 -5.00
N TRP A 369 20.34 -20.63 -4.79
CA TRP A 369 19.70 -19.82 -5.83
C TRP A 369 20.54 -18.60 -6.20
N THR A 370 20.88 -18.48 -7.48
CA THR A 370 21.52 -17.29 -8.02
C THR A 370 20.46 -16.24 -8.38
N ILE A 371 20.68 -14.99 -7.97
CA ILE A 371 19.78 -13.87 -8.27
C ILE A 371 19.73 -13.64 -9.78
N GLN A 372 18.53 -13.71 -10.36
CA GLN A 372 18.31 -13.43 -11.77
C GLN A 372 17.86 -11.98 -11.97
N ALA A 373 18.62 -11.21 -12.74
CA ALA A 373 18.33 -9.83 -13.10
C ALA A 373 17.43 -9.69 -14.36
N LEU A 374 16.61 -10.71 -14.64
CA LEU A 374 15.71 -10.67 -15.79
C LEU A 374 14.64 -9.59 -15.57
N GLY A 375 14.46 -8.72 -16.57
CA GLY A 375 13.48 -7.64 -16.48
C GLY A 375 13.92 -6.43 -15.65
N THR A 376 15.18 -6.37 -15.18
CA THR A 376 15.74 -5.23 -14.44
C THR A 376 16.72 -4.40 -15.27
N THR A 377 16.65 -4.47 -16.60
CA THR A 377 17.43 -3.57 -17.48
C THR A 377 16.99 -2.12 -17.24
N PRO A 378 17.89 -1.12 -17.33
CA PRO A 378 17.52 0.27 -17.11
C PRO A 378 16.33 0.72 -17.98
N ALA A 379 16.30 0.33 -19.26
CA ALA A 379 15.20 0.61 -20.17
C ALA A 379 13.88 -0.05 -19.74
N GLY A 380 13.93 -1.31 -19.33
CA GLY A 380 12.75 -2.06 -18.89
C GLY A 380 12.16 -1.50 -17.60
N VAL A 381 13.02 -1.17 -16.63
CA VAL A 381 12.62 -0.54 -15.36
C VAL A 381 12.00 0.84 -15.63
N ALA A 382 12.64 1.68 -16.44
CA ALA A 382 12.10 2.99 -16.82
C ALA A 382 10.70 2.88 -17.40
N THR A 383 10.54 1.97 -18.37
CA THR A 383 9.29 1.77 -19.09
C THR A 383 8.20 1.27 -18.15
N LEU A 384 8.51 0.30 -17.29
CA LEU A 384 7.57 -0.22 -16.31
C LEU A 384 7.14 0.90 -15.34
N GLN A 385 8.09 1.62 -14.76
CA GLN A 385 7.83 2.68 -13.78
C GLN A 385 6.88 3.75 -14.34
N VAL A 386 7.20 4.29 -15.52
CA VAL A 386 6.35 5.28 -16.19
C VAL A 386 4.97 4.69 -16.48
N THR A 387 4.91 3.46 -17.00
CA THR A 387 3.64 2.80 -17.35
C THR A 387 2.73 2.61 -16.15
N VAL A 388 3.23 2.04 -15.05
CA VAL A 388 2.40 1.76 -13.87
C VAL A 388 1.99 3.05 -13.14
N ILE A 389 2.84 4.08 -13.13
CA ILE A 389 2.49 5.41 -12.59
C ILE A 389 1.37 6.04 -13.42
N VAL A 390 1.49 6.06 -14.74
CA VAL A 390 0.45 6.63 -15.63
C VAL A 390 -0.85 5.86 -15.50
N ILE A 391 -0.81 4.52 -15.51
CA ILE A 391 -2.01 3.69 -15.30
C ILE A 391 -2.66 4.01 -13.95
N GLY A 392 -1.89 4.08 -12.86
CA GLY A 392 -2.39 4.42 -11.53
C GLY A 392 -3.12 5.76 -11.52
N HIS A 393 -2.56 6.79 -12.16
CA HIS A 393 -3.20 8.11 -12.26
C HIS A 393 -4.42 8.13 -13.17
N VAL A 394 -4.42 7.41 -14.30
CA VAL A 394 -5.60 7.29 -15.16
C VAL A 394 -6.74 6.61 -14.41
N LEU A 395 -6.48 5.48 -13.73
CA LEU A 395 -7.49 4.79 -12.92
C LEU A 395 -7.99 5.66 -11.76
N GLY A 396 -7.09 6.39 -11.09
CA GLY A 396 -7.46 7.37 -10.07
C GLY A 396 -8.34 8.49 -10.63
N THR A 397 -8.02 9.00 -11.83
CA THR A 397 -8.82 10.02 -12.52
C THR A 397 -10.21 9.50 -12.87
N VAL A 398 -10.32 8.26 -13.35
CA VAL A 398 -11.62 7.61 -13.63
C VAL A 398 -12.48 7.56 -12.37
N LEU A 399 -11.93 7.09 -11.25
CA LEU A 399 -12.64 7.00 -9.96
C LEU A 399 -13.07 8.37 -9.44
N ALA A 400 -12.18 9.37 -9.51
CA ALA A 400 -12.47 10.73 -9.08
C ALA A 400 -13.56 11.36 -9.95
N HIS A 401 -13.50 11.15 -11.26
CA HIS A 401 -14.49 11.66 -12.22
C HIS A 401 -15.87 11.04 -11.99
N ASP A 402 -15.94 9.70 -11.88
CA ASP A 402 -17.20 8.98 -11.64
C ASP A 402 -17.85 9.42 -10.32
N ARG A 403 -17.06 9.52 -9.24
CA ARG A 403 -17.56 10.03 -7.96
C ARG A 403 -18.00 11.49 -8.05
N ALA A 404 -17.27 12.34 -8.77
CA ALA A 404 -17.63 13.75 -8.94
C ALA A 404 -18.97 13.92 -9.69
N LEU A 405 -19.29 13.06 -10.66
CA LEU A 405 -20.60 13.06 -11.33
C LEU A 405 -21.75 12.71 -10.38
N ALA A 406 -21.48 11.88 -9.35
CA ALA A 406 -22.46 11.55 -8.31
C ALA A 406 -22.59 12.64 -7.24
N LEU A 407 -21.50 13.35 -6.94
CA LEU A 407 -21.45 14.37 -5.88
C LEU A 407 -21.92 15.76 -6.34
N PHE A 408 -21.60 16.15 -7.57
CA PHE A 408 -21.78 17.53 -8.03
C PHE A 408 -22.99 17.64 -8.97
N PRO A 409 -23.82 18.69 -8.85
CA PRO A 409 -24.86 18.99 -9.84
C PRO A 409 -24.28 19.14 -11.24
N ARG A 410 -25.00 18.64 -12.27
CA ARG A 410 -24.55 18.65 -13.68
C ARG A 410 -24.01 20.01 -14.16
N ARG A 411 -24.64 21.11 -13.72
CA ARG A 411 -24.27 22.50 -14.05
C ARG A 411 -22.88 22.93 -13.53
N THR A 412 -22.43 22.37 -12.42
CA THR A 412 -21.18 22.74 -11.73
C THR A 412 -20.16 21.60 -11.72
N ALA A 413 -20.50 20.43 -12.28
CA ALA A 413 -19.66 19.24 -12.27
C ALA A 413 -18.29 19.48 -12.91
N VAL A 414 -18.23 20.16 -14.06
CA VAL A 414 -16.96 20.47 -14.74
C VAL A 414 -16.09 21.38 -13.87
N LEU A 415 -16.66 22.48 -13.35
CA LEU A 415 -15.93 23.41 -12.48
C LEU A 415 -15.43 22.72 -11.21
N GLY A 416 -16.25 21.87 -10.59
CA GLY A 416 -15.87 21.10 -9.41
C GLY A 416 -14.70 20.12 -9.64
N GLN A 417 -14.47 19.68 -10.88
CA GLN A 417 -13.39 18.76 -11.21
C GLN A 417 -12.04 19.45 -11.49
N ILE A 418 -12.02 20.76 -11.81
CA ILE A 418 -10.79 21.49 -12.15
C ILE A 418 -9.73 21.41 -11.03
N PRO A 419 -10.05 21.68 -9.74
CA PRO A 419 -9.06 21.58 -8.67
C PRO A 419 -8.47 20.17 -8.52
N LEU A 420 -9.28 19.14 -8.75
CA LEU A 420 -8.85 17.74 -8.67
C LEU A 420 -7.93 17.39 -9.83
N LEU A 421 -8.24 17.86 -11.05
CA LEU A 421 -7.38 17.70 -12.22
C LEU A 421 -6.01 18.35 -11.99
N VAL A 422 -5.99 19.59 -11.51
CA VAL A 422 -4.74 20.30 -11.19
C VAL A 422 -3.93 19.52 -10.16
N LEU A 423 -4.57 19.03 -9.09
CA LEU A 423 -3.89 18.21 -8.08
C LEU A 423 -3.29 16.94 -8.69
N MET A 424 -4.03 16.23 -9.54
CA MET A 424 -3.54 15.01 -10.20
C MET A 424 -2.33 15.28 -11.09
N VAL A 425 -2.35 16.36 -11.87
CA VAL A 425 -1.20 16.76 -12.70
C VAL A 425 0.01 17.10 -11.82
N VAL A 426 -0.20 17.86 -10.74
CA VAL A 426 0.88 18.20 -9.80
C VAL A 426 1.49 16.95 -9.17
N TYR A 427 0.66 16.01 -8.68
CA TYR A 427 1.16 14.75 -8.12
C TYR A 427 1.95 13.94 -9.14
N THR A 428 1.47 13.86 -10.38
CA THR A 428 2.17 13.14 -11.44
C THR A 428 3.52 13.76 -11.75
N VAL A 429 3.57 15.08 -11.96
CA VAL A 429 4.80 15.81 -12.29
C VAL A 429 5.80 15.73 -11.13
N VAL A 430 5.36 15.97 -9.90
CA VAL A 430 6.24 15.91 -8.73
C VAL A 430 6.74 14.49 -8.50
N GLY A 431 5.88 13.48 -8.60
CA GLY A 431 6.34 12.10 -8.40
C GLY A 431 7.24 11.58 -9.51
N LEU A 432 7.05 12.01 -10.77
CA LEU A 432 8.00 11.73 -11.84
C LEU A 432 9.33 12.47 -11.62
N LEU A 433 9.31 13.73 -11.18
CA LEU A 433 10.51 14.48 -10.84
C LEU A 433 11.30 13.78 -9.72
N LEU A 434 10.62 13.38 -8.65
CA LEU A 434 11.23 12.67 -7.53
C LEU A 434 11.77 11.30 -7.95
N LEU A 435 11.05 10.56 -8.81
CA LEU A 435 11.50 9.27 -9.32
C LEU A 435 12.80 9.37 -10.14
N PHE A 436 12.98 10.45 -10.91
CA PHE A 436 14.19 10.68 -11.70
C PHE A 436 15.32 11.33 -10.88
N ALA A 437 14.98 11.95 -9.75
CA ALA A 437 15.95 12.56 -8.84
C ALA A 437 16.55 11.54 -7.84
N ALA A 438 15.78 10.51 -7.49
CA ALA A 438 16.17 9.34 -6.69
C ALA A 438 16.78 8.24 -7.57
#